data_AF-W2ENT3-F1
#
_entry.id   AF-W2ENT3-F1
#
_cell.length_a   1.000
_cell.length_b   1.000
_cell.length_c   1.000
_cell.angle_alpha   90.00
_cell.angle_beta   90.00
_cell.angle_gamma   90.00
#
_symmetry.space_group_name_H-M   'P 1'
#
loop_
_entity.id
_entity.type
_entity.pdbx_description
1 polymer ?
#
loop_
_entity_poly.entity_id
_entity_poly.type
_entity_poly.pdbx_seq_one_letter_code
_entity_poly.pdbx_strand_id
1 'polypeptide(L)'
;MDGGLRLMVMLAVNNEYLCSLANKLPNRTCDDMEAVNLQLQAAKDMEAYVDAKSGAPGAGWYRIVRTPDEAHSVIAQGKLAVILGIEVDYLFNCRGEGDLDEDQLNRELDRYFDLGVRYVFPIHFSNNGFGGTAFQNPLIRSTGGGPISGRNPLGTIGAYTVQTENAQALGYSYRTGRRNVQGLTELGKLLVRGLIRRGMVIDIDHMSAYAKADTLDICEQLDCPAISGHSGFIDISLGDKRHEGQLLETEVERIRNLGGMVNPIVRQGGLAEIRNAGTVVPLPHLCGASSNSFAQAYLYAINKMAGRPTGIGTDFNGFAGLPGPRFGPDACPGGRGQGDAAPAVNYPFTAAATGATMDRSVVGDRAFDINTDGLAHVGMLPDFIADLEAQGITGKLLDPLLNSAEGYATLWDKAWSRADFSLPAGP
;
A
#
# COMPACT_ATOMS: atom_id res chain seq x y z
N MET A 1 10.41 16.57 4.81
CA MET A 1 9.45 17.68 5.03
C MET A 1 9.56 18.73 3.94
N ASP A 2 10.77 19.23 3.69
CA ASP A 2 10.98 20.33 2.73
C ASP A 2 10.56 19.97 1.30
N GLY A 3 10.66 18.70 0.91
CA GLY A 3 10.15 18.21 -0.38
C GLY A 3 8.65 17.86 -0.43
N GLY A 4 7.88 18.11 0.64
CA GLY A 4 6.41 18.09 0.59
C GLY A 4 5.67 16.86 1.10
N LEU A 5 6.35 15.81 1.58
CA LEU A 5 5.65 14.71 2.27
C LEU A 5 5.00 15.22 3.57
N ARG A 6 3.67 15.19 3.64
CA ARG A 6 2.88 15.67 4.80
C ARG A 6 2.08 14.59 5.51
N LEU A 7 1.80 13.47 4.87
CA LEU A 7 1.11 12.34 5.49
C LEU A 7 1.77 11.03 5.07
N MET A 8 1.91 10.10 6.02
CA MET A 8 2.30 8.72 5.75
C MET A 8 1.46 7.75 6.59
N VAL A 9 1.15 6.59 6.02
CA VAL A 9 0.73 5.42 6.79
C VAL A 9 1.97 4.57 7.05
N MET A 10 2.29 4.34 8.33
CA MET A 10 3.36 3.46 8.76
C MET A 10 2.73 2.11 9.12
N LEU A 11 3.02 1.09 8.33
CA LEU A 11 2.50 -0.26 8.55
C LEU A 11 3.46 -1.03 9.46
N ALA A 12 2.92 -1.56 10.56
CA ALA A 12 3.58 -2.62 11.30
C ALA A 12 3.36 -3.93 10.55
N VAL A 13 4.44 -4.50 10.01
CA VAL A 13 4.39 -5.63 9.07
C VAL A 13 5.12 -6.83 9.64
N ASN A 14 4.57 -8.02 9.41
CA ASN A 14 5.27 -9.28 9.67
C ASN A 14 4.73 -10.38 8.75
N ASN A 15 5.57 -11.40 8.58
CA ASN A 15 5.19 -12.63 7.92
C ASN A 15 5.85 -13.78 8.69
N GLU A 16 5.05 -14.54 9.44
CA GLU A 16 5.57 -15.56 10.36
C GLU A 16 6.47 -16.59 9.65
N TYR A 17 6.08 -17.00 8.44
CA TYR A 17 6.83 -17.97 7.65
C TYR A 17 8.19 -17.41 7.22
N LEU A 18 8.24 -16.22 6.63
CA LEU A 18 9.49 -15.61 6.18
C LEU A 18 10.40 -15.28 7.37
N CYS A 19 9.83 -14.81 8.48
CA CYS A 19 10.55 -14.65 9.74
C CYS A 19 11.17 -15.97 10.21
N SER A 20 10.47 -17.10 10.07
CA SER A 20 10.98 -18.41 10.50
C SER A 20 12.24 -18.84 9.73
N LEU A 21 12.43 -18.31 8.52
CA LEU A 21 13.60 -18.55 7.66
C LEU A 21 14.73 -17.53 7.88
N ALA A 22 14.47 -16.43 8.59
CA ALA A 22 15.41 -15.34 8.80
C ALA A 22 16.22 -15.49 10.10
N ASN A 23 17.32 -14.74 10.19
CA ASN A 23 18.06 -14.60 11.44
C ASN A 23 17.24 -13.75 12.42
N LYS A 24 17.02 -14.31 13.63
CA LYS A 24 16.24 -13.66 14.68
C LYS A 24 17.14 -13.07 15.75
N LEU A 25 16.75 -11.91 16.27
CA LEU A 25 17.34 -11.41 17.51
C LEU A 25 16.99 -12.34 18.68
N PRO A 26 17.85 -12.44 19.72
CA PRO A 26 17.55 -13.22 20.90
C PRO A 26 16.20 -12.81 21.52
N ASN A 27 15.45 -13.80 22.02
CA ASN A 27 14.14 -13.62 22.67
C ASN A 27 13.04 -12.99 21.79
N ARG A 28 13.16 -13.10 20.47
CA ARG A 28 12.08 -12.74 19.53
C ARG A 28 11.41 -13.99 18.98
N THR A 29 10.09 -13.99 18.96
CA THR A 29 9.32 -14.98 18.20
C THR A 29 9.07 -14.47 16.77
N CYS A 30 8.36 -15.28 15.98
CA CYS A 30 7.84 -14.86 14.68
C CYS A 30 6.35 -14.56 14.70
N ASP A 31 5.75 -14.46 15.89
CA ASP A 31 4.35 -14.13 16.08
C ASP A 31 4.04 -12.76 15.49
N ASP A 32 3.00 -12.69 14.65
CA ASP A 32 2.60 -11.46 13.98
C ASP A 32 2.31 -10.34 14.97
N MET A 33 1.58 -10.64 16.05
CA MET A 33 1.18 -9.61 17.00
C MET A 33 2.31 -9.19 17.96
N GLU A 34 3.29 -10.05 18.26
CA GLU A 34 4.54 -9.61 18.90
C GLU A 34 5.26 -8.56 18.02
N ALA A 35 5.45 -8.87 16.73
CA ALA A 35 6.12 -7.98 15.79
C ALA A 35 5.37 -6.65 15.61
N VAL A 36 4.04 -6.69 15.56
CA VAL A 36 3.20 -5.49 15.50
C VAL A 36 3.42 -4.62 16.73
N ASN A 37 3.33 -5.18 17.93
CA ASN A 37 3.50 -4.41 19.17
C ASN A 37 4.88 -3.73 19.24
N LEU A 38 5.94 -4.43 18.81
CA LEU A 38 7.30 -3.87 18.76
C LEU A 38 7.44 -2.71 17.77
N GLN A 39 6.84 -2.83 16.58
CA GLN A 39 6.93 -1.79 15.55
C GLN A 39 6.08 -0.57 15.90
N LEU A 40 4.90 -0.77 16.49
CA LEU A 40 4.08 0.34 17.01
C LEU A 40 4.82 1.10 18.13
N GLN A 41 5.54 0.38 19.00
CA GLN A 41 6.40 1.02 20.00
C GLN A 41 7.58 1.75 19.36
N ALA A 42 8.27 1.13 18.39
CA ALA A 42 9.38 1.76 17.68
C ALA A 42 8.97 3.06 16.96
N ALA A 43 7.75 3.13 16.43
CA ALA A 43 7.20 4.35 15.85
C ALA A 43 7.02 5.47 16.88
N LYS A 44 6.56 5.14 18.10
CA LYS A 44 6.44 6.07 19.23
C LYS A 44 7.81 6.51 19.74
N ASP A 45 8.77 5.58 19.79
CA ASP A 45 10.16 5.88 20.15
C ASP A 45 10.80 6.81 19.11
N MET A 46 10.49 6.63 17.83
CA MET A 46 10.93 7.53 16.76
C MET A 46 10.36 8.94 16.93
N GLU A 47 9.07 9.07 17.23
CA GLU A 47 8.46 10.37 17.55
C GLU A 47 9.18 11.05 18.73
N ALA A 48 9.37 10.33 19.83
CA ALA A 48 10.07 10.84 21.02
C ALA A 48 11.53 11.23 20.72
N TYR A 49 12.21 10.46 19.88
CA TYR A 49 13.56 10.76 19.41
C TYR A 49 13.61 12.06 18.61
N VAL A 50 12.69 12.24 17.65
CA VAL A 50 12.61 13.47 16.85
C VAL A 50 12.27 14.67 17.73
N ASP A 51 11.32 14.52 18.67
CA ASP A 51 10.99 15.56 19.66
C ASP A 51 12.20 15.95 20.52
N ALA A 52 12.96 14.98 21.02
CA ALA A 52 14.17 15.24 21.80
C ALA A 52 15.24 15.99 20.99
N LYS A 53 15.37 15.68 19.70
CA LYS A 53 16.25 16.42 18.77
C LYS A 53 15.75 17.84 18.50
N SER A 54 14.44 18.06 18.61
CA SER A 54 13.80 19.36 18.47
C SER A 54 13.64 20.13 19.79
N GLY A 55 14.14 19.58 20.90
CA GLY A 55 14.31 20.28 22.18
C GLY A 55 13.17 20.12 23.19
N ALA A 56 12.03 19.54 22.83
CA ALA A 56 10.93 19.26 23.75
C ALA A 56 9.90 18.28 23.15
N PRO A 57 9.11 17.56 23.98
CA PRO A 57 7.95 16.80 23.52
C PRO A 57 7.01 17.65 22.67
N GLY A 58 6.54 17.13 21.53
CA GLY A 58 5.67 17.81 20.57
C GLY A 58 6.37 18.80 19.62
N ALA A 59 7.66 19.12 19.85
CA ALA A 59 8.39 20.09 19.05
C ALA A 59 8.87 19.53 17.69
N GLY A 60 8.93 18.20 17.56
CA GLY A 60 9.39 17.49 16.37
C GLY A 60 8.43 17.58 15.18
N TRP A 61 8.96 17.24 14.01
CA TRP A 61 8.21 17.22 12.75
C TRP A 61 7.44 15.91 12.51
N TYR A 62 7.81 14.81 13.15
CA TYR A 62 7.16 13.50 13.03
C TYR A 62 6.05 13.40 14.07
N ARG A 63 4.78 13.35 13.65
CA ARG A 63 3.63 13.32 14.58
C ARG A 63 2.72 12.14 14.27
N ILE A 64 2.63 11.19 15.20
CA ILE A 64 1.62 10.16 15.20
C ILE A 64 0.26 10.82 15.48
N VAL A 65 -0.69 10.60 14.59
CA VAL A 65 -2.05 11.15 14.67
C VAL A 65 -3.08 10.03 14.83
N ARG A 66 -4.11 10.29 15.61
CA ARG A 66 -5.15 9.33 16.02
C ARG A 66 -6.56 9.75 15.58
N THR A 67 -6.72 10.96 15.07
CA THR A 67 -7.98 11.44 14.51
C THR A 67 -7.69 12.20 13.21
N PRO A 68 -8.69 12.33 12.32
CA PRO A 68 -8.52 13.16 11.14
C PRO A 68 -8.27 14.64 11.49
N ASP A 69 -8.88 15.17 12.55
CA ASP A 69 -8.60 16.54 13.04
C ASP A 69 -7.13 16.75 13.43
N GLU A 70 -6.52 15.76 14.08
CA GLU A 70 -5.08 15.80 14.39
C GLU A 70 -4.25 15.76 13.10
N ALA A 71 -4.64 14.94 12.11
CA ALA A 71 -3.98 14.89 10.82
C ALA A 71 -4.03 16.24 10.10
N HIS A 72 -5.21 16.85 9.97
CA HIS A 72 -5.42 18.18 9.41
C HIS A 72 -4.54 19.23 10.10
N SER A 73 -4.56 19.25 11.43
CA SER A 73 -3.76 20.21 12.23
C SER A 73 -2.26 20.03 12.01
N VAL A 74 -1.76 18.80 11.99
CA VAL A 74 -0.34 18.50 11.77
C VAL A 74 0.10 18.85 10.35
N ILE A 75 -0.71 18.51 9.35
CA ILE A 75 -0.45 18.84 7.93
C ILE A 75 -0.38 20.37 7.76
N ALA A 76 -1.35 21.11 8.33
CA ALA A 76 -1.40 22.58 8.26
C ALA A 76 -0.19 23.26 8.92
N GLN A 77 0.41 22.63 9.94
CA GLN A 77 1.65 23.09 10.57
C GLN A 77 2.90 22.79 9.73
N GLY A 78 2.77 22.14 8.57
CA GLY A 78 3.90 21.69 7.79
C GLY A 78 4.69 20.57 8.48
N LYS A 79 4.04 19.78 9.33
CA LYS A 79 4.62 18.58 9.95
C LYS A 79 4.17 17.31 9.20
N LEU A 80 4.76 16.17 9.53
CA LEU A 80 4.38 14.86 8.99
C LEU A 80 3.33 14.24 9.91
N ALA A 81 2.12 14.08 9.39
CA ALA A 81 1.10 13.25 10.00
C ALA A 81 1.41 11.77 9.72
N VAL A 82 1.58 10.99 10.78
CA VAL A 82 1.91 9.57 10.72
C VAL A 82 0.75 8.78 11.28
N ILE A 83 0.17 7.94 10.44
CA ILE A 83 -0.94 7.07 10.81
C ILE A 83 -0.39 5.67 11.01
N LEU A 84 -0.68 5.07 12.17
CA LEU A 84 -0.24 3.71 12.46
C LEU A 84 -1.20 2.72 11.82
N GLY A 85 -0.65 1.74 11.10
CA GLY A 85 -1.41 0.66 10.50
C GLY A 85 -0.82 -0.72 10.77
N ILE A 86 -1.57 -1.76 10.39
CA ILE A 86 -1.18 -3.17 10.53
C ILE A 86 -1.37 -3.90 9.21
N GLU A 87 -0.35 -4.68 8.81
CA GLU A 87 -0.40 -5.61 7.67
C GLU A 87 0.34 -6.89 8.02
N VAL A 88 -0.40 -7.95 8.37
CA VAL A 88 0.15 -9.23 8.80
C VAL A 88 -0.70 -10.39 8.26
N ASP A 89 -0.13 -11.60 8.22
CA ASP A 89 -0.86 -12.77 7.75
C ASP A 89 -2.00 -13.16 8.70
N TYR A 90 -1.74 -13.12 10.02
CA TYR A 90 -2.67 -13.54 11.06
C TYR A 90 -2.95 -12.40 12.03
N LEU A 91 -3.75 -11.43 11.57
CA LEU A 91 -4.23 -10.34 12.40
C LEU A 91 -4.90 -10.89 13.68
N PHE A 92 -4.52 -10.36 14.84
CA PHE A 92 -4.97 -10.83 16.16
C PHE A 92 -4.69 -12.33 16.42
N ASN A 93 -3.67 -12.89 15.75
CA ASN A 93 -3.30 -14.31 15.78
C ASN A 93 -4.42 -15.25 15.32
N CYS A 94 -5.42 -14.72 14.58
CA CYS A 94 -6.57 -15.46 14.08
C CYS A 94 -6.24 -16.19 12.77
N ARG A 95 -5.94 -17.49 12.86
CA ARG A 95 -5.57 -18.35 11.73
C ARG A 95 -6.79 -19.01 11.10
N GLY A 96 -7.80 -19.35 11.90
CA GLY A 96 -9.09 -19.88 11.49
C GLY A 96 -10.26 -19.09 12.08
N GLU A 97 -11.43 -19.18 11.43
CA GLU A 97 -12.63 -18.42 11.81
C GLU A 97 -13.09 -18.70 13.25
N GLY A 98 -12.80 -19.89 13.80
CA GLY A 98 -13.14 -20.26 15.17
C GLY A 98 -12.12 -19.86 16.23
N ASP A 99 -11.02 -19.20 15.88
CA ASP A 99 -9.98 -18.81 16.84
C ASP A 99 -10.41 -17.63 17.72
N LEU A 100 -11.36 -16.82 17.24
CA LEU A 100 -11.94 -15.70 17.97
C LEU A 100 -13.47 -15.75 17.88
N ASP A 101 -14.13 -15.46 19.00
CA ASP A 101 -15.53 -15.03 19.00
C ASP A 101 -15.67 -13.51 18.80
N GLU A 102 -16.92 -13.03 18.69
CA GLU A 102 -17.19 -11.60 18.47
C GLU A 102 -16.69 -10.72 19.63
N ASP A 103 -16.74 -11.21 20.87
CA ASP A 103 -16.29 -10.45 22.03
C ASP A 103 -14.76 -10.34 22.07
N GLN A 104 -14.06 -11.43 21.77
CA GLN A 104 -12.61 -11.46 21.63
C GLN A 104 -12.14 -10.55 20.50
N LEU A 105 -12.79 -10.61 19.33
CA LEU A 105 -12.52 -9.72 18.21
C LEU A 105 -12.68 -8.24 18.60
N ASN A 106 -13.76 -7.89 19.29
CA ASN A 106 -13.98 -6.51 19.72
C ASN A 106 -12.93 -6.04 20.73
N ARG A 107 -12.51 -6.88 21.68
CA ARG A 107 -11.43 -6.54 22.62
C ARG A 107 -10.10 -6.30 21.93
N GLU A 108 -9.74 -7.10 20.92
CA GLU A 108 -8.51 -6.87 20.15
C GLU A 108 -8.62 -5.59 19.30
N LEU A 109 -9.76 -5.32 18.67
CA LEU A 109 -9.99 -4.06 17.96
C LEU A 109 -9.85 -2.85 18.89
N ASP A 110 -10.44 -2.88 20.08
CA ASP A 110 -10.32 -1.80 21.08
C ASP A 110 -8.88 -1.63 21.53
N ARG A 111 -8.19 -2.73 21.84
CA ARG A 111 -6.78 -2.71 22.22
C ARG A 111 -5.91 -2.01 21.18
N TYR A 112 -6.02 -2.37 19.91
CA TYR A 112 -5.16 -1.77 18.86
C TYR A 112 -5.60 -0.36 18.49
N PHE A 113 -6.88 -0.04 18.59
CA PHE A 113 -7.37 1.33 18.51
C PHE A 113 -6.75 2.20 19.61
N ASP A 114 -6.71 1.74 20.85
CA ASP A 114 -6.10 2.45 21.98
C ASP A 114 -4.58 2.60 21.83
N LEU A 115 -3.92 1.61 21.22
CA LEU A 115 -2.51 1.72 20.87
C LEU A 115 -2.23 2.76 19.77
N GLY A 116 -3.26 3.23 19.07
CA GLY A 116 -3.21 4.30 18.07
C GLY A 116 -3.37 3.84 16.62
N VAL A 117 -3.70 2.57 16.37
CA VAL A 117 -3.88 2.03 15.02
C VAL A 117 -5.14 2.58 14.39
N ARG A 118 -5.06 3.01 13.13
CA ARG A 118 -6.19 3.60 12.37
C ARG A 118 -6.30 3.07 10.95
N TYR A 119 -5.41 2.17 10.54
CA TYR A 119 -5.36 1.59 9.20
C TYR A 119 -5.11 0.09 9.31
N VAL A 120 -5.88 -0.74 8.64
CA VAL A 120 -5.78 -2.20 8.79
C VAL A 120 -5.92 -2.88 7.45
N PHE A 121 -5.01 -3.82 7.18
CA PHE A 121 -5.20 -4.90 6.22
C PHE A 121 -5.78 -6.11 6.96
N PRO A 122 -7.04 -6.50 6.70
CA PRO A 122 -7.62 -7.70 7.30
C PRO A 122 -6.93 -9.01 6.89
N ILE A 123 -6.37 -9.03 5.68
CA ILE A 123 -5.81 -10.23 5.03
C ILE A 123 -4.52 -9.83 4.32
N HIS A 124 -3.49 -10.67 4.41
CA HIS A 124 -2.21 -10.49 3.72
C HIS A 124 -1.87 -11.72 2.85
N PHE A 125 -0.75 -12.44 3.02
CA PHE A 125 -0.32 -13.53 2.12
C PHE A 125 -0.91 -14.91 2.43
N SER A 126 -1.68 -15.04 3.51
CA SER A 126 -2.37 -16.28 3.90
C SER A 126 -3.88 -16.10 3.87
N ASN A 127 -4.61 -17.18 3.55
CA ASN A 127 -5.97 -17.28 4.08
C ASN A 127 -5.86 -17.30 5.60
N ASN A 128 -6.74 -16.56 6.28
CA ASN A 128 -6.74 -16.46 7.73
C ASN A 128 -8.18 -16.59 8.26
N GLY A 129 -8.39 -16.35 9.55
CA GLY A 129 -9.73 -16.48 10.14
C GLY A 129 -10.76 -15.49 9.61
N PHE A 130 -10.34 -14.43 8.92
CA PHE A 130 -11.20 -13.39 8.36
C PHE A 130 -11.55 -13.59 6.88
N GLY A 131 -10.72 -14.30 6.10
CA GLY A 131 -11.05 -14.55 4.69
C GLY A 131 -9.90 -15.03 3.82
N GLY A 132 -10.12 -14.92 2.50
CA GLY A 132 -9.20 -15.39 1.48
C GLY A 132 -8.18 -14.34 1.02
N THR A 133 -6.93 -14.75 0.84
CA THR A 133 -5.86 -13.94 0.19
C THR A 133 -5.95 -13.99 -1.34
N ALA A 134 -5.46 -12.96 -2.02
CA ALA A 134 -5.29 -12.94 -3.47
C ALA A 134 -4.26 -13.97 -3.93
N PHE A 135 -4.58 -14.73 -4.98
CA PHE A 135 -3.63 -15.58 -5.69
C PHE A 135 -2.74 -14.74 -6.60
N GLN A 136 -1.63 -14.24 -6.06
CA GLN A 136 -0.87 -13.15 -6.67
C GLN A 136 0.65 -13.33 -6.77
N ASN A 137 1.22 -14.26 -6.01
CA ASN A 137 2.67 -14.37 -5.89
C ASN A 137 3.11 -15.85 -5.87
N PRO A 138 4.41 -16.13 -6.05
CA PRO A 138 4.86 -17.50 -6.16
C PRO A 138 4.74 -18.30 -4.86
N LEU A 139 4.83 -17.65 -3.68
CA LEU A 139 4.74 -18.29 -2.35
C LEU A 139 3.40 -19.01 -2.18
N ILE A 140 2.34 -18.46 -2.76
CA ILE A 140 1.00 -19.03 -2.69
C ILE A 140 0.89 -20.23 -3.66
N ARG A 141 0.62 -21.39 -3.09
CA ARG A 141 0.31 -22.64 -3.79
C ARG A 141 -1.19 -22.71 -4.06
N SER A 142 -1.54 -23.26 -5.21
CA SER A 142 -2.93 -23.59 -5.52
C SER A 142 -3.19 -25.10 -5.52
N THR A 143 -4.39 -25.49 -5.06
CA THR A 143 -4.92 -26.87 -5.11
C THR A 143 -6.05 -27.07 -6.12
N GLY A 144 -6.49 -26.02 -6.82
CA GLY A 144 -7.51 -26.10 -7.87
C GLY A 144 -6.89 -26.06 -9.27
N GLY A 145 -7.33 -26.94 -10.17
CA GLY A 145 -7.05 -26.89 -11.62
C GLY A 145 -5.72 -27.50 -12.09
N GLY A 146 -5.76 -28.74 -12.60
CA GLY A 146 -4.70 -29.36 -13.43
C GLY A 146 -3.31 -29.43 -12.79
N PRO A 147 -2.27 -29.90 -13.52
CA PRO A 147 -0.90 -29.86 -13.02
C PRO A 147 -0.41 -28.41 -12.97
N ILE A 148 -0.58 -27.76 -11.81
CA ILE A 148 -0.06 -26.41 -11.57
C ILE A 148 1.45 -26.51 -11.46
N SER A 149 2.16 -25.94 -12.43
CA SER A 149 3.62 -25.79 -12.38
C SER A 149 3.99 -24.96 -11.14
N GLY A 150 4.59 -25.60 -10.14
CA GLY A 150 4.82 -24.98 -8.83
C GLY A 150 5.76 -23.78 -8.86
N ARG A 151 5.71 -22.99 -7.76
CA ARG A 151 6.88 -22.65 -6.92
C ARG A 151 6.46 -22.05 -5.56
N ASN A 152 5.81 -22.86 -4.72
CA ASN A 152 6.25 -23.00 -3.33
C ASN A 152 7.45 -23.95 -3.41
N PRO A 153 8.66 -23.64 -2.88
CA PRO A 153 9.89 -24.29 -3.28
C PRO A 153 9.86 -25.83 -3.25
N LEU A 154 8.97 -26.45 -2.47
CA LEU A 154 8.71 -27.90 -2.46
C LEU A 154 7.23 -28.28 -2.18
N GLY A 155 6.29 -27.32 -2.23
CA GLY A 155 4.89 -27.57 -1.82
C GLY A 155 4.70 -27.77 -0.31
N THR A 156 5.63 -27.27 0.51
CA THR A 156 5.82 -27.58 1.94
C THR A 156 5.27 -26.53 2.91
N ILE A 157 4.69 -25.44 2.42
CA ILE A 157 4.14 -24.37 3.28
C ILE A 157 2.61 -24.48 3.27
N GLY A 158 2.06 -25.18 4.26
CA GLY A 158 0.61 -25.37 4.39
C GLY A 158 -0.16 -24.05 4.46
N ALA A 159 0.38 -23.07 5.19
CA ALA A 159 -0.19 -21.73 5.39
C ALA A 159 -0.55 -21.01 4.08
N TYR A 160 0.27 -21.14 3.04
CA TYR A 160 0.05 -20.44 1.76
C TYR A 160 -0.58 -21.33 0.70
N THR A 161 -1.51 -22.19 1.10
CA THR A 161 -2.25 -23.04 0.16
C THR A 161 -3.67 -22.56 0.02
N VAL A 162 -4.07 -22.22 -1.21
CA VAL A 162 -5.42 -21.73 -1.52
C VAL A 162 -6.10 -22.61 -2.57
N GLN A 163 -7.40 -22.86 -2.37
CA GLN A 163 -8.23 -23.42 -3.43
C GLN A 163 -8.53 -22.32 -4.44
N THR A 164 -8.43 -22.64 -5.73
CA THR A 164 -8.67 -21.65 -6.79
C THR A 164 -9.67 -22.14 -7.81
N GLU A 165 -10.15 -21.22 -8.62
CA GLU A 165 -11.00 -21.47 -9.79
C GLU A 165 -10.53 -20.66 -11.01
N ASN A 166 -11.11 -20.91 -12.19
CA ASN A 166 -10.83 -20.12 -13.38
C ASN A 166 -11.44 -18.71 -13.25
N ALA A 167 -10.64 -17.70 -13.57
CA ALA A 167 -11.03 -16.29 -13.58
C ALA A 167 -10.48 -15.55 -14.80
N GLN A 168 -10.27 -16.27 -15.92
CA GLN A 168 -9.82 -15.66 -17.18
C GLN A 168 -10.82 -14.62 -17.70
N ALA A 169 -12.11 -14.78 -17.38
CA ALA A 169 -13.16 -13.80 -17.72
C ALA A 169 -12.96 -12.44 -17.01
N LEU A 170 -12.27 -12.40 -15.87
CA LEU A 170 -11.85 -11.16 -15.19
C LEU A 170 -10.54 -10.60 -15.76
N GLY A 171 -10.04 -11.22 -16.83
CA GLY A 171 -8.78 -10.85 -17.45
C GLY A 171 -7.55 -11.37 -16.71
N TYR A 172 -7.66 -12.30 -15.76
CA TYR A 172 -6.48 -12.87 -15.10
C TYR A 172 -5.75 -13.83 -16.04
N SER A 173 -4.42 -13.81 -16.02
CA SER A 173 -3.57 -14.79 -16.71
C SER A 173 -2.52 -15.46 -15.84
N TYR A 174 -2.29 -14.94 -14.62
CA TYR A 174 -1.35 -15.57 -13.68
C TYR A 174 -1.68 -17.04 -13.45
N ARG A 175 -0.69 -17.90 -13.71
CA ARG A 175 -0.78 -19.36 -13.55
C ARG A 175 -2.11 -19.92 -14.07
N THR A 176 -2.36 -19.71 -15.37
CA THR A 176 -3.58 -20.07 -16.12
C THR A 176 -4.84 -19.26 -15.78
N GLY A 177 -4.67 -18.04 -15.27
CA GLY A 177 -5.76 -17.09 -15.03
C GLY A 177 -6.70 -17.53 -13.92
N ARG A 178 -6.13 -17.78 -12.74
CA ARG A 178 -6.87 -18.34 -11.59
C ARG A 178 -7.05 -17.31 -10.49
N ARG A 179 -8.03 -17.54 -9.62
CA ARG A 179 -8.32 -16.74 -8.43
C ARG A 179 -8.65 -17.62 -7.23
N ASN A 180 -8.48 -17.13 -6.01
CA ASN A 180 -8.91 -17.81 -4.79
C ASN A 180 -10.45 -17.87 -4.72
N VAL A 181 -10.99 -18.96 -4.18
CA VAL A 181 -12.44 -19.19 -4.04
C VAL A 181 -13.02 -18.63 -2.74
N GLN A 182 -12.18 -18.23 -1.78
CA GLN A 182 -12.62 -17.82 -0.45
C GLN A 182 -12.88 -16.31 -0.38
N GLY A 183 -14.08 -15.90 0.03
CA GLY A 183 -14.43 -14.52 0.37
C GLY A 183 -14.11 -14.16 1.83
N LEU A 184 -14.81 -13.18 2.39
CA LEU A 184 -14.80 -12.96 3.83
C LEU A 184 -15.54 -14.10 4.55
N THR A 185 -15.02 -14.52 5.68
CA THR A 185 -15.75 -15.37 6.64
C THR A 185 -16.81 -14.54 7.38
N GLU A 186 -17.68 -15.16 8.18
CA GLU A 186 -18.62 -14.38 9.00
C GLU A 186 -17.86 -13.54 10.04
N LEU A 187 -16.81 -14.10 10.65
CA LEU A 187 -15.89 -13.34 11.51
C LEU A 187 -15.21 -12.18 10.74
N GLY A 188 -14.83 -12.39 9.48
CA GLY A 188 -14.27 -11.33 8.62
C GLY A 188 -15.25 -10.19 8.37
N LYS A 189 -16.52 -10.50 8.12
CA LYS A 189 -17.58 -9.48 8.00
C LYS A 189 -17.80 -8.73 9.31
N LEU A 190 -17.69 -9.41 10.47
CA LEU A 190 -17.70 -8.76 11.78
C LEU A 190 -16.50 -7.84 11.98
N LEU A 191 -15.29 -8.27 11.57
CA LEU A 191 -14.08 -7.45 11.62
C LEU A 191 -14.25 -6.17 10.80
N VAL A 192 -14.69 -6.26 9.54
CA VAL A 192 -14.92 -5.09 8.67
C VAL A 192 -15.89 -4.12 9.33
N ARG A 193 -17.03 -4.60 9.85
CA ARG A 193 -17.99 -3.74 10.58
C ARG A 193 -17.39 -3.15 11.86
N GLY A 194 -16.57 -3.91 12.58
CA GLY A 194 -15.89 -3.46 13.78
C GLY A 194 -14.86 -2.35 13.51
N LEU A 195 -14.16 -2.40 12.38
CA LEU A 195 -13.25 -1.34 11.92
C LEU A 195 -14.05 -0.07 11.55
N ILE A 196 -15.15 -0.22 10.83
CA ILE A 196 -16.05 0.90 10.45
C ILE A 196 -16.59 1.61 11.70
N ARG A 197 -17.09 0.85 12.69
CA ARG A 197 -17.59 1.41 13.96
C ARG A 197 -16.52 2.19 14.72
N ARG A 198 -15.24 1.96 14.46
CA ARG A 198 -14.11 2.68 15.09
C ARG A 198 -13.53 3.77 14.20
N GLY A 199 -14.10 4.02 13.02
CA GLY A 199 -13.56 4.99 12.05
C GLY A 199 -12.16 4.62 11.56
N MET A 200 -11.80 3.32 11.61
CA MET A 200 -10.54 2.81 11.10
C MET A 200 -10.65 2.59 9.59
N VAL A 201 -9.60 2.96 8.86
CA VAL A 201 -9.51 2.79 7.40
C VAL A 201 -9.19 1.33 7.09
N ILE A 202 -9.94 0.77 6.13
CA ILE A 202 -9.80 -0.61 5.67
C ILE A 202 -9.07 -0.63 4.34
N ASP A 203 -7.92 -1.29 4.30
CA ASP A 203 -7.23 -1.61 3.05
C ASP A 203 -7.74 -2.93 2.49
N ILE A 204 -8.07 -2.94 1.19
CA ILE A 204 -8.57 -4.11 0.47
C ILE A 204 -7.48 -4.85 -0.32
N ASP A 205 -6.26 -4.33 -0.33
CA ASP A 205 -5.15 -4.99 -0.99
C ASP A 205 -4.85 -6.34 -0.32
N HIS A 206 -4.22 -7.24 -1.07
CA HIS A 206 -3.99 -8.65 -0.70
C HIS A 206 -5.24 -9.53 -0.48
N MET A 207 -6.45 -8.97 -0.38
CA MET A 207 -7.68 -9.75 -0.33
C MET A 207 -7.96 -10.45 -1.67
N SER A 208 -8.55 -11.65 -1.61
CA SER A 208 -9.10 -12.31 -2.80
C SER A 208 -10.16 -11.44 -3.48
N ALA A 209 -10.49 -11.74 -4.73
CA ALA A 209 -11.53 -11.03 -5.47
C ALA A 209 -12.90 -11.12 -4.77
N TYR A 210 -13.19 -12.25 -4.11
CA TYR A 210 -14.41 -12.39 -3.32
C TYR A 210 -14.36 -11.58 -2.02
N ALA A 211 -13.25 -11.60 -1.29
CA ALA A 211 -13.11 -10.84 -0.05
C ALA A 211 -13.09 -9.32 -0.30
N LYS A 212 -12.50 -8.87 -1.40
CA LYS A 212 -12.61 -7.49 -1.90
C LYS A 212 -14.07 -7.14 -2.17
N ALA A 213 -14.79 -8.00 -2.89
CA ALA A 213 -16.20 -7.78 -3.21
C ALA A 213 -17.06 -7.68 -1.94
N ASP A 214 -16.94 -8.62 -1.00
CA ASP A 214 -17.67 -8.62 0.27
C ASP A 214 -17.37 -7.36 1.10
N THR A 215 -16.09 -6.94 1.16
CA THR A 215 -15.69 -5.73 1.89
C THR A 215 -16.30 -4.48 1.26
N LEU A 216 -16.19 -4.33 -0.06
CA LEU A 216 -16.77 -3.19 -0.78
C LEU A 216 -18.30 -3.18 -0.70
N ASP A 217 -18.97 -4.35 -0.72
CA ASP A 217 -20.42 -4.46 -0.53
C ASP A 217 -20.83 -3.94 0.86
N ILE A 218 -20.08 -4.28 1.92
CA ILE A 218 -20.30 -3.75 3.27
C ILE A 218 -20.06 -2.22 3.29
N CYS A 219 -18.98 -1.75 2.67
CA CYS A 219 -18.68 -0.32 2.59
C CYS A 219 -19.77 0.48 1.88
N GLU A 220 -20.34 -0.05 0.80
CA GLU A 220 -21.47 0.55 0.07
C GLU A 220 -22.74 0.57 0.91
N GLN A 221 -23.02 -0.50 1.66
CA GLN A 221 -24.18 -0.57 2.56
C GLN A 221 -24.08 0.42 3.72
N LEU A 222 -22.87 0.65 4.25
CA LEU A 222 -22.63 1.50 5.41
C LEU A 222 -22.12 2.90 5.07
N ASP A 223 -21.99 3.21 3.77
CA ASP A 223 -21.44 4.45 3.23
C ASP A 223 -20.11 4.87 3.91
N CYS A 224 -19.16 3.94 3.95
CA CYS A 224 -17.80 4.19 4.41
C CYS A 224 -16.78 4.05 3.27
N PRO A 225 -15.64 4.75 3.33
CA PRO A 225 -14.60 4.60 2.32
C PRO A 225 -13.80 3.30 2.54
N ALA A 226 -13.28 2.78 1.44
CA ALA A 226 -12.22 1.77 1.42
C ALA A 226 -10.99 2.37 0.71
N ILE A 227 -9.82 1.77 0.91
CA ILE A 227 -8.59 2.20 0.25
C ILE A 227 -7.87 1.00 -0.36
N SER A 228 -7.13 1.25 -1.44
CA SER A 228 -6.07 0.36 -1.92
C SER A 228 -4.74 1.07 -1.68
N GLY A 229 -3.93 0.53 -0.76
CA GLY A 229 -2.71 1.15 -0.28
C GLY A 229 -1.50 0.99 -1.21
N HIS A 230 -1.39 -0.13 -1.92
CA HIS A 230 -0.21 -0.47 -2.73
C HIS A 230 -0.46 -1.56 -3.78
N SER A 231 -1.36 -1.33 -4.72
CA SER A 231 -1.61 -2.25 -5.84
C SER A 231 -1.26 -1.64 -7.19
N GLY A 232 -1.33 -2.45 -8.25
CA GLY A 232 -1.42 -1.97 -9.63
C GLY A 232 -2.78 -2.33 -10.23
N PHE A 233 -2.85 -2.41 -11.55
CA PHE A 233 -4.12 -2.55 -12.27
C PHE A 233 -4.09 -3.66 -13.31
N ILE A 234 -5.14 -4.48 -13.35
CA ILE A 234 -5.31 -5.54 -14.34
C ILE A 234 -5.24 -4.97 -15.75
N ASP A 235 -5.87 -3.83 -15.98
CA ASP A 235 -5.98 -3.24 -17.31
C ASP A 235 -4.66 -2.82 -17.92
N ILE A 236 -3.61 -2.53 -17.17
CA ILE A 236 -2.29 -2.22 -17.75
C ILE A 236 -1.29 -3.36 -17.58
N SER A 237 -1.66 -4.40 -16.85
CA SER A 237 -0.81 -5.56 -16.61
C SER A 237 -0.85 -6.54 -17.79
N LEU A 238 0.27 -7.22 -18.01
CA LEU A 238 0.47 -8.25 -19.02
C LEU A 238 0.99 -9.54 -18.36
N GLY A 239 0.74 -10.68 -19.00
CA GLY A 239 1.28 -11.98 -18.54
C GLY A 239 0.94 -12.30 -17.08
N ASP A 240 1.92 -12.78 -16.33
CA ASP A 240 1.75 -13.18 -14.93
C ASP A 240 1.45 -12.02 -13.98
N LYS A 241 1.70 -10.76 -14.38
CA LYS A 241 1.27 -9.57 -13.61
C LYS A 241 -0.26 -9.42 -13.59
N ARG A 242 -1.00 -10.05 -14.50
CA ARG A 242 -2.48 -10.07 -14.47
C ARG A 242 -2.96 -11.13 -13.47
N HIS A 243 -2.87 -10.80 -12.19
CA HIS A 243 -3.22 -11.66 -11.06
C HIS A 243 -4.23 -10.99 -10.13
N GLU A 244 -4.82 -11.76 -9.22
CA GLU A 244 -5.92 -11.34 -8.34
C GLU A 244 -5.59 -10.14 -7.43
N GLY A 245 -4.32 -9.97 -7.07
CA GLY A 245 -3.82 -8.82 -6.32
C GLY A 245 -3.67 -7.51 -7.08
N GLN A 246 -3.98 -7.47 -8.39
CA GLN A 246 -4.12 -6.22 -9.11
C GLN A 246 -5.59 -5.77 -9.04
N LEU A 247 -5.84 -4.47 -9.08
CA LEU A 247 -7.20 -3.94 -9.12
C LEU A 247 -7.83 -4.08 -10.51
N LEU A 248 -9.09 -4.49 -10.53
CA LEU A 248 -9.98 -4.35 -11.68
C LEU A 248 -10.43 -2.90 -11.84
N GLU A 249 -10.77 -2.49 -13.07
CA GLU A 249 -11.38 -1.17 -13.31
C GLU A 249 -12.59 -0.93 -12.41
N THR A 250 -13.49 -1.91 -12.33
CA THR A 250 -14.71 -1.82 -11.52
C THR A 250 -14.42 -1.66 -10.03
N GLU A 251 -13.34 -2.26 -9.51
CA GLU A 251 -12.93 -2.09 -8.11
C GLU A 251 -12.45 -0.66 -7.86
N VAL A 252 -11.66 -0.07 -8.78
CA VAL A 252 -11.25 1.33 -8.70
C VAL A 252 -12.46 2.27 -8.71
N GLU A 253 -13.46 2.00 -9.55
CA GLU A 253 -14.68 2.80 -9.61
C GLU A 253 -15.52 2.73 -8.33
N ARG A 254 -15.64 1.54 -7.72
CA ARG A 254 -16.32 1.36 -6.44
C ARG A 254 -15.62 2.15 -5.33
N ILE A 255 -14.30 2.03 -5.22
CA ILE A 255 -13.48 2.80 -4.26
C ILE A 255 -13.70 4.30 -4.47
N ARG A 256 -13.62 4.78 -5.71
CA ARG A 256 -13.87 6.19 -6.07
C ARG A 256 -15.25 6.65 -5.60
N ASN A 257 -16.30 5.88 -5.89
CA ASN A 257 -17.69 6.22 -5.56
C ASN A 257 -17.92 6.28 -4.05
N LEU A 258 -17.21 5.46 -3.28
CA LEU A 258 -17.23 5.47 -1.81
C LEU A 258 -16.47 6.65 -1.18
N GLY A 259 -15.80 7.49 -1.97
CA GLY A 259 -14.90 8.53 -1.42
C GLY A 259 -13.57 7.95 -0.93
N GLY A 260 -13.23 6.75 -1.39
CA GLY A 260 -11.96 6.10 -1.14
C GLY A 260 -10.80 6.64 -1.98
N MET A 261 -9.64 6.00 -1.82
CA MET A 261 -8.41 6.32 -2.56
C MET A 261 -7.77 5.05 -3.11
N VAL A 262 -7.03 5.21 -4.19
CA VAL A 262 -6.17 4.15 -4.75
C VAL A 262 -4.77 4.72 -4.87
N ASN A 263 -3.78 3.97 -4.39
CA ASN A 263 -2.40 4.41 -4.32
C ASN A 263 -1.52 3.39 -5.06
N PRO A 264 -1.10 3.69 -6.30
CA PRO A 264 -0.29 2.76 -7.08
C PRO A 264 1.01 2.42 -6.36
N ILE A 265 1.38 1.14 -6.39
CA ILE A 265 2.67 0.71 -5.84
C ILE A 265 3.83 1.24 -6.70
N VAL A 266 4.92 1.70 -6.08
CA VAL A 266 6.09 2.24 -6.81
C VAL A 266 6.74 1.19 -7.70
N ARG A 267 6.86 -0.06 -7.24
CA ARG A 267 7.38 -1.13 -8.09
C ARG A 267 6.32 -1.64 -9.06
N GLN A 268 6.37 -1.07 -10.25
CA GLN A 268 5.75 -1.65 -11.44
C GLN A 268 6.71 -2.59 -12.17
N GLY A 269 6.15 -3.42 -13.06
CA GLY A 269 6.91 -4.41 -13.83
C GLY A 269 7.73 -3.81 -14.98
N GLY A 270 8.37 -4.67 -15.76
CA GLY A 270 9.11 -4.30 -16.97
C GLY A 270 8.22 -4.02 -18.19
N LEU A 271 8.84 -3.76 -19.34
CA LEU A 271 8.14 -3.49 -20.61
C LEU A 271 7.28 -4.65 -21.10
N ALA A 272 7.66 -5.89 -20.75
CA ALA A 272 6.89 -7.09 -21.07
C ALA A 272 5.70 -7.32 -20.14
N GLU A 273 5.64 -6.60 -19.01
CA GLU A 273 4.68 -6.84 -17.93
C GLU A 273 3.67 -5.70 -17.78
N ILE A 274 4.02 -4.49 -18.23
CA ILE A 274 3.17 -3.30 -18.14
C ILE A 274 3.06 -2.64 -19.53
N ARG A 275 1.83 -2.47 -20.01
CA ARG A 275 1.54 -1.70 -21.24
C ARG A 275 1.35 -0.22 -20.95
N ASN A 276 1.39 0.59 -22.01
CA ASN A 276 1.07 2.02 -21.91
C ASN A 276 -0.36 2.22 -21.38
N ALA A 277 -0.55 3.22 -20.52
CA ALA A 277 -1.84 3.53 -19.91
C ALA A 277 -2.90 4.02 -20.92
N GLY A 278 -2.48 4.42 -22.13
CA GLY A 278 -3.39 4.85 -23.20
C GLY A 278 -4.17 6.12 -22.88
N THR A 279 -3.63 6.99 -22.01
CA THR A 279 -4.30 8.21 -21.54
C THR A 279 -4.21 9.35 -22.55
N VAL A 280 -4.91 10.46 -22.26
CA VAL A 280 -4.94 11.69 -23.06
C VAL A 280 -3.54 12.30 -23.29
N VAL A 281 -2.59 12.02 -22.39
CA VAL A 281 -1.18 12.42 -22.53
C VAL A 281 -0.36 11.21 -22.98
N PRO A 282 0.19 11.22 -24.20
CA PRO A 282 1.01 10.11 -24.67
C PRO A 282 2.37 10.14 -23.96
N LEU A 283 2.51 9.39 -22.87
CA LEU A 283 3.79 9.08 -22.24
C LEU A 283 4.23 7.66 -22.65
N PRO A 284 5.25 7.51 -23.51
CA PRO A 284 5.72 6.18 -23.90
C PRO A 284 6.37 5.46 -22.72
N HIS A 285 6.09 4.16 -22.60
CA HIS A 285 6.76 3.25 -21.67
C HIS A 285 8.06 2.74 -22.32
N LEU A 286 9.17 3.43 -22.05
CA LEU A 286 10.48 3.20 -22.63
C LEU A 286 11.49 2.61 -21.64
N CYS A 287 11.23 2.68 -20.33
CA CYS A 287 12.16 2.25 -19.30
C CYS A 287 11.47 1.40 -18.24
N GLY A 288 11.52 0.08 -18.40
CA GLY A 288 10.82 -0.87 -17.53
C GLY A 288 11.39 -0.94 -16.11
N ALA A 289 10.54 -1.27 -15.13
CA ALA A 289 10.84 -1.34 -13.71
C ALA A 289 11.54 -0.08 -13.16
N SER A 290 11.15 1.09 -13.67
CA SER A 290 11.61 2.42 -13.25
C SER A 290 10.42 3.33 -12.93
N SER A 291 10.68 4.60 -12.62
CA SER A 291 9.63 5.63 -12.50
C SER A 291 8.74 5.73 -13.74
N ASN A 292 9.24 5.35 -14.93
CA ASN A 292 8.47 5.35 -16.16
C ASN A 292 7.39 4.24 -16.19
N SER A 293 7.63 3.12 -15.50
CA SER A 293 6.61 2.08 -15.30
C SER A 293 5.58 2.51 -14.27
N PHE A 294 6.01 3.14 -13.18
CA PHE A 294 5.10 3.77 -12.21
C PHE A 294 4.22 4.83 -12.87
N ALA A 295 4.79 5.67 -13.73
CA ALA A 295 4.07 6.71 -14.45
C ALA A 295 2.88 6.14 -15.25
N GLN A 296 3.01 4.95 -15.84
CA GLN A 296 1.88 4.29 -16.51
C GLN A 296 0.76 3.92 -15.52
N ALA A 297 1.12 3.32 -14.38
CA ALA A 297 0.14 2.98 -13.34
C ALA A 297 -0.53 4.22 -12.74
N TYR A 298 0.25 5.28 -12.49
CA TYR A 298 -0.26 6.54 -11.98
C TYR A 298 -1.21 7.23 -12.95
N LEU A 299 -0.84 7.34 -14.23
CA LEU A 299 -1.71 7.93 -15.27
C LEU A 299 -3.01 7.13 -15.42
N TYR A 300 -2.96 5.80 -15.35
CA TYR A 300 -4.16 4.97 -15.32
C TYR A 300 -5.02 5.27 -14.08
N ALA A 301 -4.39 5.31 -12.90
CA ALA A 301 -5.06 5.56 -11.63
C ALA A 301 -5.81 6.90 -11.63
N ILE A 302 -5.15 8.02 -11.97
CA ILE A 302 -5.79 9.34 -11.95
C ILE A 302 -6.92 9.45 -12.97
N ASN A 303 -6.81 8.73 -14.10
CA ASN A 303 -7.89 8.68 -15.10
C ASN A 303 -9.12 7.97 -14.53
N LYS A 304 -8.95 6.78 -13.94
CA LYS A 304 -10.07 6.01 -13.36
C LYS A 304 -10.61 6.63 -12.07
N MET A 305 -9.76 7.28 -11.29
CA MET A 305 -10.15 8.08 -10.12
C MET A 305 -10.76 9.44 -10.50
N ALA A 306 -10.89 9.75 -11.79
CA ALA A 306 -11.45 10.99 -12.31
C ALA A 306 -10.78 12.25 -11.72
N GLY A 307 -9.46 12.22 -11.57
CA GLY A 307 -8.66 13.30 -11.00
C GLY A 307 -8.76 13.46 -9.48
N ARG A 308 -9.47 12.58 -8.77
CA ARG A 308 -9.47 12.57 -7.30
C ARG A 308 -8.08 12.27 -6.75
N PRO A 309 -7.76 12.75 -5.53
CA PRO A 309 -6.47 12.51 -4.90
C PRO A 309 -6.04 11.04 -4.98
N THR A 310 -4.79 10.82 -5.35
CA THR A 310 -4.17 9.50 -5.60
C THR A 310 -2.75 9.57 -5.05
N GLY A 311 -2.43 8.77 -4.05
CA GLY A 311 -1.12 8.76 -3.40
C GLY A 311 -0.14 7.75 -4.01
N ILE A 312 0.87 7.38 -3.23
CA ILE A 312 1.90 6.41 -3.59
C ILE A 312 1.94 5.30 -2.53
N GLY A 313 1.80 4.05 -2.96
CA GLY A 313 2.12 2.88 -2.15
C GLY A 313 3.60 2.53 -2.32
N THR A 314 4.42 2.72 -1.30
CA THR A 314 5.88 2.49 -1.49
C THR A 314 6.28 1.05 -1.25
N ASP A 315 5.62 0.37 -0.30
CA ASP A 315 6.09 -0.90 0.26
C ASP A 315 7.60 -0.83 0.64
N PHE A 316 8.05 0.34 1.14
CA PHE A 316 9.45 0.50 1.56
C PHE A 316 9.77 -0.48 2.68
N ASN A 317 10.89 -1.17 2.54
CA ASN A 317 11.31 -2.29 3.40
C ASN A 317 10.39 -3.53 3.34
N GLY A 318 9.42 -3.56 2.43
CA GLY A 318 8.66 -4.75 2.06
C GLY A 318 9.28 -5.52 0.90
N PHE A 319 8.49 -6.39 0.27
CA PHE A 319 8.98 -7.36 -0.73
C PHE A 319 8.72 -6.95 -2.18
N ALA A 320 7.99 -5.87 -2.45
CA ALA A 320 7.74 -5.42 -3.82
C ALA A 320 9.02 -4.92 -4.52
N GLY A 321 10.06 -4.53 -3.78
CA GLY A 321 11.26 -3.89 -4.34
C GLY A 321 10.99 -2.44 -4.76
N LEU A 322 11.99 -1.78 -5.35
CA LEU A 322 11.91 -0.34 -5.68
C LEU A 322 12.20 -0.07 -7.16
N PRO A 323 11.71 1.05 -7.73
CA PRO A 323 12.05 1.49 -9.08
C PRO A 323 13.55 1.66 -9.26
N GLY A 324 14.08 1.05 -10.32
CA GLY A 324 15.45 1.30 -10.76
C GLY A 324 15.60 2.64 -11.49
N PRO A 325 16.85 3.03 -11.78
CA PRO A 325 17.16 4.28 -12.45
C PRO A 325 16.69 4.31 -13.91
N ARG A 326 16.45 5.52 -14.45
CA ARG A 326 16.20 5.73 -15.89
C ARG A 326 17.46 5.97 -16.70
N PHE A 327 18.57 6.35 -16.07
CA PHE A 327 19.85 6.64 -16.73
C PHE A 327 21.04 5.93 -16.08
N GLY A 328 22.18 5.97 -16.77
CA GLY A 328 23.39 5.31 -16.31
C GLY A 328 23.46 3.82 -16.66
N PRO A 329 24.44 3.10 -16.10
CA PRO A 329 24.73 1.71 -16.45
C PRO A 329 23.63 0.73 -16.03
N ASP A 330 22.97 0.98 -14.90
CA ASP A 330 21.94 0.10 -14.33
C ASP A 330 20.51 0.47 -14.77
N ALA A 331 20.39 1.35 -15.77
CA ALA A 331 19.10 1.90 -16.17
C ALA A 331 18.18 0.93 -16.88
N CYS A 332 16.90 1.11 -16.60
CA CYS A 332 15.78 0.35 -17.15
C CYS A 332 15.93 -1.15 -16.92
N PRO A 333 16.02 -1.60 -15.64
CA PRO A 333 16.21 -3.01 -15.32
C PRO A 333 15.08 -3.92 -15.84
N GLY A 334 13.90 -3.35 -16.11
CA GLY A 334 12.77 -4.06 -16.74
C GLY A 334 12.73 -3.95 -18.27
N GLY A 335 13.81 -3.52 -18.91
CA GLY A 335 13.97 -3.42 -20.37
C GLY A 335 13.90 -2.00 -20.92
N ARG A 336 14.55 -1.78 -22.08
CA ARG A 336 14.56 -0.51 -22.82
C ARG A 336 13.68 -0.58 -24.08
N GLY A 337 12.81 0.39 -24.23
CA GLY A 337 11.91 0.54 -25.38
C GLY A 337 12.56 1.32 -26.52
N GLN A 338 11.83 1.47 -27.61
CA GLN A 338 12.25 2.25 -28.77
C GLN A 338 11.72 3.68 -28.67
N GLY A 339 12.60 4.67 -28.81
CA GLY A 339 12.26 6.10 -28.75
C GLY A 339 13.19 6.88 -27.81
N ASP A 340 13.02 8.20 -27.81
CA ASP A 340 13.82 9.08 -26.96
C ASP A 340 13.25 9.11 -25.54
N ALA A 341 14.12 8.87 -24.56
CA ALA A 341 13.76 9.05 -23.16
C ALA A 341 13.52 10.53 -22.86
N ALA A 342 12.52 10.81 -22.01
CA ALA A 342 12.35 12.14 -21.45
C ALA A 342 13.61 12.55 -20.65
N PRO A 343 13.92 13.85 -20.52
CA PRO A 343 15.14 14.32 -19.86
C PRO A 343 15.38 13.78 -18.44
N ALA A 344 16.63 13.84 -18.01
CA ALA A 344 17.04 13.54 -16.63
C ALA A 344 16.68 14.69 -15.67
N VAL A 345 16.57 14.37 -14.38
CA VAL A 345 16.43 15.38 -13.32
C VAL A 345 17.74 16.16 -13.20
N ASN A 346 17.64 17.49 -13.23
CA ASN A 346 18.77 18.39 -12.98
C ASN A 346 18.77 18.82 -11.51
N TYR A 347 19.89 18.64 -10.83
CA TYR A 347 20.07 19.09 -9.45
C TYR A 347 20.80 20.45 -9.38
N PRO A 348 20.42 21.33 -8.44
CA PRO A 348 19.22 21.23 -7.62
C PRO A 348 17.93 21.41 -8.45
N PHE A 349 16.84 20.80 -8.00
CA PHE A 349 15.50 21.00 -8.55
C PHE A 349 14.59 21.75 -7.57
N THR A 350 13.45 22.25 -8.04
CA THR A 350 12.44 22.88 -7.18
C THR A 350 11.34 21.86 -6.87
N ALA A 351 11.11 21.55 -5.60
CA ALA A 351 10.06 20.61 -5.20
C ALA A 351 8.66 21.16 -5.53
N ALA A 352 7.90 20.46 -6.37
CA ALA A 352 6.56 20.88 -6.80
C ALA A 352 5.59 21.19 -5.63
N ALA A 353 5.69 20.42 -4.54
CA ALA A 353 4.78 20.53 -3.40
C ALA A 353 5.02 21.77 -2.51
N THR A 354 6.23 22.34 -2.51
CA THR A 354 6.63 23.36 -1.52
C THR A 354 7.35 24.55 -2.12
N GLY A 355 7.86 24.44 -3.34
CA GLY A 355 8.75 25.43 -3.96
C GLY A 355 10.17 25.42 -3.39
N ALA A 356 10.52 24.48 -2.52
CA ALA A 356 11.86 24.40 -1.93
C ALA A 356 12.90 23.93 -2.96
N THR A 357 14.10 24.49 -2.90
CA THR A 357 15.26 24.01 -3.66
C THR A 357 15.79 22.73 -3.02
N MET A 358 15.90 21.67 -3.82
CA MET A 358 16.30 20.33 -3.39
C MET A 358 17.61 19.92 -4.08
N ASP A 359 18.66 19.72 -3.29
CA ASP A 359 19.87 19.03 -3.71
C ASP A 359 19.69 17.51 -3.64
N ARG A 360 20.72 16.77 -4.09
CA ARG A 360 20.78 15.32 -3.93
C ARG A 360 20.59 14.92 -2.47
N SER A 361 19.77 13.88 -2.24
CA SER A 361 19.59 13.33 -0.90
C SER A 361 20.92 12.75 -0.38
N VAL A 362 21.26 13.02 0.89
CA VAL A 362 22.51 12.54 1.50
C VAL A 362 22.17 11.71 2.74
N VAL A 363 22.65 10.47 2.78
CA VAL A 363 22.57 9.60 3.96
C VAL A 363 23.98 9.12 4.32
N GLY A 364 24.45 9.51 5.50
CA GLY A 364 25.85 9.29 5.87
C GLY A 364 26.78 10.10 4.97
N ASP A 365 27.69 9.40 4.30
CA ASP A 365 28.65 9.96 3.33
C ASP A 365 28.22 9.76 1.86
N ARG A 366 27.09 9.10 1.61
CA ARG A 366 26.57 8.86 0.26
C ARG A 366 25.54 9.91 -0.14
N ALA A 367 25.81 10.58 -1.27
CA ALA A 367 24.82 11.33 -2.02
C ALA A 367 24.12 10.41 -3.03
N PHE A 368 22.81 10.50 -3.11
CA PHE A 368 21.97 9.71 -4.03
C PHE A 368 21.48 10.59 -5.18
N ASP A 369 21.52 10.03 -6.39
CA ASP A 369 21.04 10.67 -7.62
C ASP A 369 19.93 9.80 -8.23
N ILE A 370 18.69 10.31 -8.28
CA ILE A 370 17.54 9.56 -8.81
C ILE A 370 17.77 9.04 -10.23
N ASN A 371 18.60 9.72 -11.01
CA ASN A 371 18.87 9.34 -12.39
C ASN A 371 19.66 8.05 -12.50
N THR A 372 20.56 7.76 -11.56
CA THR A 372 21.49 6.61 -11.60
C THR A 372 21.32 5.62 -10.45
N ASP A 373 20.72 6.03 -9.33
CA ASP A 373 20.44 5.18 -8.17
C ASP A 373 18.97 4.68 -8.15
N GLY A 374 18.07 5.36 -8.86
CA GLY A 374 16.63 5.10 -8.73
C GLY A 374 16.07 5.52 -7.38
N LEU A 375 14.85 5.06 -7.04
CA LEU A 375 14.20 5.41 -5.77
C LEU A 375 14.78 4.53 -4.66
N ALA A 376 15.84 4.98 -3.98
CA ALA A 376 16.58 4.14 -3.04
C ALA A 376 16.01 4.15 -1.61
N HIS A 377 15.42 5.27 -1.15
CA HIS A 377 14.86 5.40 0.19
C HIS A 377 13.78 6.49 0.25
N VAL A 378 13.03 6.54 1.37
CA VAL A 378 11.90 7.46 1.57
C VAL A 378 12.25 8.95 1.40
N GLY A 379 13.50 9.31 1.68
CA GLY A 379 14.01 10.68 1.53
C GLY A 379 14.10 11.16 0.08
N MET A 380 14.03 10.24 -0.89
CA MET A 380 14.08 10.54 -2.33
C MET A 380 12.70 10.61 -2.99
N LEU A 381 11.60 10.55 -2.22
CA LEU A 381 10.26 10.75 -2.77
C LEU A 381 10.10 12.10 -3.52
N PRO A 382 10.70 13.23 -3.06
CA PRO A 382 10.71 14.47 -3.83
C PRO A 382 11.45 14.33 -5.16
N ASP A 383 12.60 13.65 -5.18
CA ASP A 383 13.38 13.38 -6.40
C ASP A 383 12.59 12.51 -7.38
N PHE A 384 11.86 11.53 -6.85
CA PHE A 384 10.98 10.68 -7.65
C PHE A 384 9.85 11.48 -8.31
N ILE A 385 9.25 12.44 -7.58
CA ILE A 385 8.25 13.36 -8.15
C ILE A 385 8.90 14.24 -9.24
N ALA A 386 10.09 14.80 -8.99
CA ALA A 386 10.83 15.57 -9.99
C ALA A 386 11.15 14.74 -11.24
N ASP A 387 11.40 13.44 -11.08
CA ASP A 387 11.63 12.52 -12.18
C ASP A 387 10.34 12.23 -12.99
N LEU A 388 9.16 12.27 -12.36
CA LEU A 388 7.87 12.24 -13.06
C LEU A 388 7.60 13.55 -13.80
N GLU A 389 7.96 14.70 -13.21
CA GLU A 389 7.85 16.01 -13.85
C GLU A 389 8.76 16.11 -15.09
N ALA A 390 9.99 15.59 -15.00
CA ALA A 390 10.92 15.50 -16.12
C ALA A 390 10.37 14.62 -17.27
N GLN A 391 9.46 13.69 -16.96
CA GLN A 391 8.72 12.88 -17.93
C GLN A 391 7.45 13.55 -18.47
N GLY A 392 7.12 14.75 -17.98
CA GLY A 392 5.95 15.53 -18.43
C GLY A 392 4.69 15.35 -17.56
N ILE A 393 4.78 14.67 -16.41
CA ILE A 393 3.69 14.61 -15.43
C ILE A 393 3.73 15.89 -14.58
N THR A 394 3.06 16.93 -15.08
CA THR A 394 3.02 18.26 -14.43
C THR A 394 1.59 18.79 -14.37
N GLY A 395 1.37 19.87 -13.59
CA GLY A 395 0.09 20.55 -13.47
C GLY A 395 -1.05 19.57 -13.11
N LYS A 396 -2.13 19.58 -13.89
CA LYS A 396 -3.31 18.72 -13.66
C LYS A 396 -3.03 17.23 -13.59
N LEU A 397 -1.94 16.75 -14.21
CA LEU A 397 -1.56 15.35 -14.11
C LEU A 397 -0.93 15.04 -12.75
N LEU A 398 -0.24 16.01 -12.15
CA LEU A 398 0.47 15.85 -10.87
C LEU A 398 -0.38 16.27 -9.67
N ASP A 399 -1.35 17.18 -9.86
CA ASP A 399 -2.24 17.68 -8.81
C ASP A 399 -2.88 16.57 -7.95
N PRO A 400 -3.36 15.43 -8.49
CA PRO A 400 -3.93 14.37 -7.66
C PRO A 400 -2.92 13.80 -6.63
N LEU A 401 -1.63 13.78 -6.97
CA LEU A 401 -0.57 13.34 -6.07
C LEU A 401 -0.19 14.44 -5.08
N LEU A 402 -0.05 15.69 -5.52
CA LEU A 402 0.31 16.78 -4.60
C LEU A 402 -0.78 17.06 -3.56
N ASN A 403 -2.04 16.75 -3.88
CA ASN A 403 -3.17 16.87 -2.96
C ASN A 403 -3.48 15.56 -2.20
N SER A 404 -2.63 14.53 -2.28
CA SER A 404 -2.95 13.20 -1.71
C SER A 404 -3.03 13.21 -0.18
N ALA A 405 -2.27 14.05 0.51
CA ALA A 405 -2.33 14.16 1.97
C ALA A 405 -3.69 14.69 2.45
N GLU A 406 -4.19 15.76 1.83
CA GLU A 406 -5.52 16.33 2.09
C GLU A 406 -6.63 15.35 1.67
N GLY A 407 -6.46 14.71 0.52
CA GLY A 407 -7.38 13.67 0.05
C GLY A 407 -7.52 12.52 1.04
N TYR A 408 -6.41 12.08 1.64
CA TYR A 408 -6.43 11.04 2.66
C TYR A 408 -7.13 11.54 3.92
N ALA A 409 -6.84 12.76 4.39
CA ALA A 409 -7.49 13.32 5.57
C ALA A 409 -9.02 13.43 5.37
N THR A 410 -9.46 13.87 4.19
CA THR A 410 -10.89 13.90 3.80
C THR A 410 -11.52 12.50 3.75
N LEU A 411 -10.81 11.50 3.21
CA LEU A 411 -11.24 10.11 3.26
C LEU A 411 -11.43 9.67 4.72
N TRP A 412 -10.48 10.01 5.58
CA TRP A 412 -10.51 9.62 6.98
C TRP A 412 -11.62 10.35 7.75
N ASP A 413 -11.92 11.61 7.45
CA ASP A 413 -13.11 12.32 7.96
C ASP A 413 -14.39 11.53 7.67
N LYS A 414 -14.53 11.04 6.42
CA LYS A 414 -15.70 10.23 6.05
C LYS A 414 -15.76 8.95 6.87
N ALA A 415 -14.66 8.20 6.98
CA ALA A 415 -14.61 7.00 7.81
C ALA A 415 -14.95 7.30 9.28
N TRP A 416 -14.39 8.36 9.82
CA TRP A 416 -14.59 8.81 11.21
C TRP A 416 -16.05 9.22 11.48
N SER A 417 -16.72 9.84 10.51
CA SER A 417 -18.14 10.21 10.61
C SER A 417 -19.11 9.01 10.68
N ARG A 418 -18.62 7.80 10.34
CA ARG A 418 -19.35 6.53 10.44
C ARG A 418 -19.01 5.75 11.70
N ALA A 419 -18.08 6.24 12.51
CA ALA A 419 -17.76 5.64 13.79
C ALA A 419 -18.92 5.76 14.78
N ASP A 420 -19.04 4.77 15.66
CA ASP A 420 -20.00 4.75 16.76
C ASP A 420 -19.27 4.76 18.10
N PHE A 421 -18.93 5.96 18.55
CA PHE A 421 -18.30 6.18 19.87
C PHE A 421 -19.31 6.17 21.02
N SER A 422 -20.59 5.92 20.73
CA SER A 422 -21.66 5.90 21.75
C SER A 422 -21.88 4.52 22.37
N LEU A 423 -21.38 3.47 21.73
CA LEU A 423 -21.34 2.13 22.30
C LEU A 423 -20.22 2.07 23.34
N PRO A 424 -20.49 1.53 24.55
CA PRO A 424 -19.41 1.28 25.50
C PRO A 424 -18.39 0.36 24.83
N ALA A 425 -17.09 0.67 24.99
CA ALA A 425 -16.05 -0.33 24.77
C ALA A 425 -16.50 -1.59 25.52
N GLY A 426 -16.45 -2.74 24.87
CA GLY A 426 -16.95 -3.99 25.45
C GLY A 426 -16.37 -4.24 26.84
N PRO A 427 -17.03 -5.07 27.67
CA PRO A 427 -16.65 -5.28 29.07
C PRO A 427 -15.19 -5.69 29.28
#